data_AF-A0A7C1AMH8-F1
#
_entry.id   AF-A0A7C1AMH8-F1
#
_cell.length_a   1.000
_cell.length_b   1.000
_cell.length_c   1.000
_cell.angle_alpha   90.00
_cell.angle_beta   90.00
_cell.angle_gamma   90.00
#
_symmetry.space_group_name_H-M   'P 1'
#
loop_
_entity.id
_entity.type
_entity.pdbx_description
1 polymer ?
#
loop_
_entity_poly.entity_id
_entity_poly.type
_entity_poly.pdbx_seq_one_letter_code
_entity_poly.pdbx_strand_id
1 'polypeptide(L)'
;MVDNKIRQLGAKDLTLILMYHRVVPAGQLVQAGMYVSPATFVSHLIFLAKYFNVVPLNSLTVKNGLAGIAESGKPPCVLTFDDGWQDFYEYAYPLLVKYQQP
;
A
#
# COMPACT_ATOMS: atom_id res chain seq x y z
N MET A 1 19.23 1.31 9.50
CA MET A 1 19.73 1.46 8.12
C MET A 1 18.60 1.60 7.09
N VAL A 2 17.52 0.80 7.18
CA VAL A 2 16.32 0.90 6.32
C VAL A 2 15.61 2.25 6.45
N ASP A 3 15.45 2.76 7.68
CA ASP A 3 14.76 4.03 7.95
C ASP A 3 15.35 5.23 7.20
N ASN A 4 16.68 5.33 7.11
CA ASN A 4 17.34 6.44 6.42
C ASN A 4 17.17 6.38 4.90
N LYS A 5 17.17 5.17 4.31
CA LYS A 5 16.93 5.01 2.87
C LYS A 5 15.49 5.37 2.48
N ILE A 6 14.51 4.95 3.29
CA ILE A 6 13.10 5.28 3.04
C ILE A 6 12.84 6.78 3.22
N ARG A 7 13.45 7.42 4.23
CA ARG A 7 13.39 8.89 4.37
C ARG A 7 14.02 9.63 3.19
N GLN A 8 15.13 9.13 2.64
CA GLN A 8 15.73 9.68 1.43
C GLN A 8 14.85 9.54 0.19
N LEU A 9 14.05 8.47 0.10
CA LEU A 9 13.04 8.32 -0.95
C LEU A 9 11.94 9.37 -0.83
N GLY A 10 11.50 9.70 0.39
CA GLY A 10 10.56 10.79 0.65
C GLY A 10 11.10 12.20 0.39
N ALA A 11 12.42 12.36 0.23
CA ALA A 11 13.04 13.64 -0.17
C ALA A 11 13.13 13.81 -1.69
N LYS A 12 12.84 12.76 -2.46
CA LYS A 12 12.66 12.82 -3.92
C LYS A 12 11.16 12.84 -4.20
N ASP A 13 10.74 13.50 -5.26
CA ASP A 13 9.36 13.49 -5.78
C ASP A 13 8.86 12.06 -6.04
N LEU A 14 8.45 11.34 -4.99
CA LEU A 14 8.09 9.93 -5.07
C LEU A 14 6.64 9.74 -4.63
N THR A 15 5.84 9.29 -5.58
CA THR A 15 4.53 8.69 -5.33
C THR A 15 4.65 7.18 -5.51
N LEU A 16 4.25 6.41 -4.50
CA LEU A 16 4.23 4.95 -4.57
C LEU A 16 2.82 4.46 -4.95
N ILE A 17 2.71 3.72 -6.04
CA ILE A 17 1.48 2.97 -6.38
C ILE A 17 1.81 1.49 -6.20
N LEU A 18 1.23 0.87 -5.17
CA LEU A 18 1.48 -0.52 -4.83
C LEU A 18 0.28 -1.38 -5.23
N MET A 19 0.52 -2.24 -6.21
CA MET A 19 -0.49 -3.10 -6.81
C MET A 19 -0.45 -4.51 -6.21
N TYR A 20 -1.62 -4.99 -5.80
CA TYR A 20 -1.86 -6.37 -5.37
C TYR A 20 -2.77 -7.06 -6.40
N HIS A 21 -2.54 -8.36 -6.61
CA HIS A 21 -3.52 -9.19 -7.31
C HIS A 21 -4.40 -9.91 -6.28
N ARG A 22 -3.79 -10.75 -5.43
CA ARG A 22 -4.54 -11.59 -4.49
C ARG A 22 -4.00 -11.52 -3.06
N VAL A 23 -4.91 -11.53 -2.08
CA VAL A 23 -4.58 -11.69 -0.65
C VAL A 23 -5.30 -12.94 -0.17
N VAL A 24 -4.55 -14.04 0.00
CA VAL A 24 -5.15 -15.37 0.26
C VAL A 24 -4.32 -16.17 1.27
N PRO A 25 -4.94 -17.03 2.10
CA PRO A 25 -4.21 -17.93 2.99
C PRO A 25 -3.21 -18.82 2.23
N ALA A 26 -2.14 -19.21 2.91
CA ALA A 26 -1.16 -20.13 2.36
C ALA A 26 -1.80 -21.49 2.00
N GLY A 27 -1.26 -22.16 0.98
CA GLY A 27 -1.72 -23.48 0.55
C GLY A 27 -2.79 -23.50 -0.53
N GLN A 28 -3.22 -22.34 -1.04
CA GLN A 28 -4.05 -22.27 -2.25
C GLN A 28 -3.19 -22.43 -3.53
N LEU A 29 -3.77 -23.08 -4.55
CA LEU A 29 -3.17 -23.19 -5.88
C LEU A 29 -3.29 -21.85 -6.61
N VAL A 30 -2.36 -20.95 -6.33
CA VAL A 30 -2.27 -19.62 -6.95
C VAL A 30 -0.93 -19.48 -7.65
N GLN A 31 -0.91 -18.75 -8.77
CA GLN A 31 0.32 -18.47 -9.50
C GLN A 31 1.35 -17.81 -8.57
N ALA A 32 2.56 -18.37 -8.56
CA ALA A 32 3.67 -17.82 -7.79
C ALA A 32 3.92 -16.36 -8.19
N GLY A 33 4.11 -15.49 -7.18
CA GLY A 33 4.31 -14.05 -7.38
C GLY A 33 3.04 -13.21 -7.52
N MET A 34 1.86 -13.85 -7.59
CA MET A 34 0.56 -13.15 -7.73
C MET A 34 -0.21 -13.02 -6.43
N TYR A 35 0.37 -13.41 -5.30
CA TYR A 35 -0.34 -13.36 -4.02
C TYR A 35 0.56 -13.05 -2.84
N VAL A 36 -0.07 -12.54 -1.79
CA VAL A 36 0.49 -12.47 -0.44
C VAL A 36 -0.48 -13.11 0.55
N SER A 37 0.04 -13.55 1.70
CA SER A 37 -0.81 -14.00 2.79
C SER A 37 -1.48 -12.80 3.50
N PRO A 38 -2.62 -13.00 4.19
CA PRO A 38 -3.21 -11.96 5.04
C PRO A 38 -2.22 -11.43 6.09
N ALA A 39 -1.38 -12.28 6.68
CA ALA A 39 -0.37 -11.87 7.65
C ALA A 39 0.74 -11.00 7.01
N THR A 40 1.16 -11.33 5.80
CA THR A 40 2.10 -10.52 5.01
C THR A 40 1.48 -9.18 4.65
N PHE A 41 0.21 -9.18 4.21
CA PHE A 41 -0.52 -7.97 3.88
C PHE A 41 -0.64 -7.04 5.10
N VAL A 42 -0.98 -7.56 6.29
CA VAL A 42 -0.96 -6.80 7.55
C VAL A 42 0.42 -6.17 7.81
N SER A 43 1.49 -6.92 7.59
CA SER A 43 2.86 -6.40 7.77
C SER A 43 3.15 -5.25 6.81
N HIS A 44 2.65 -5.31 5.57
CA HIS A 44 2.74 -4.21 4.62
C HIS A 44 1.93 -3.00 5.08
N LEU A 45 0.69 -3.17 5.53
CA LEU A 45 -0.14 -2.04 6.01
C LEU A 45 0.55 -1.29 7.18
N ILE A 46 1.11 -2.03 8.14
CA ILE A 46 1.86 -1.45 9.26
C ILE A 46 3.10 -0.69 8.76
N PHE A 47 3.85 -1.28 7.83
CA PHE A 47 5.02 -0.64 7.25
C PHE A 47 4.65 0.65 6.49
N LEU A 48 3.63 0.58 5.64
CA LEU A 48 3.19 1.71 4.83
C LEU A 48 2.65 2.84 5.69
N ALA A 49 1.82 2.56 6.69
CA ALA A 49 1.34 3.58 7.63
C ALA A 49 2.49 4.28 8.39
N LYS A 50 3.58 3.55 8.68
CA LYS A 50 4.75 4.11 9.35
C LYS A 50 5.51 5.11 8.47
N TYR A 51 5.70 4.80 7.19
CA TYR A 51 6.62 5.56 6.33
C TYR A 51 5.98 6.37 5.19
N PHE A 52 4.73 6.08 4.84
CA PHE A 52 4.00 6.70 3.75
C PHE A 52 2.71 7.34 4.25
N ASN A 53 2.19 8.27 3.47
CA ASN A 53 0.82 8.76 3.60
C ASN A 53 -0.06 7.95 2.64
N VAL A 54 -0.74 6.92 3.14
CA VAL A 54 -1.60 6.08 2.30
C VAL A 54 -2.91 6.84 2.04
N VAL A 55 -3.19 7.09 0.76
CA VAL A 55 -4.30 7.95 0.34
C VAL A 55 -5.14 7.29 -0.77
N PRO A 56 -6.43 7.65 -0.90
CA PRO A 56 -7.25 7.22 -2.03
C PRO A 56 -6.64 7.64 -3.37
N LEU A 57 -6.79 6.81 -4.42
CA LEU A 57 -6.24 7.12 -5.74
C LEU A 57 -6.75 8.46 -6.29
N ASN A 58 -8.02 8.81 -6.07
CA ASN A 58 -8.62 10.06 -6.54
C ASN A 58 -8.12 11.32 -5.82
N SER A 59 -7.36 11.16 -4.73
CA SER A 59 -6.69 12.27 -4.04
C SER A 59 -5.34 12.63 -4.68
N LEU A 60 -4.84 11.76 -5.57
CA LEU A 60 -3.62 12.04 -6.33
C LEU A 60 -3.86 13.18 -7.32
N THR A 61 -3.17 14.30 -7.10
CA THR A 61 -3.11 15.41 -8.06
C THR A 61 -1.74 15.48 -8.73
N VAL A 62 -1.66 16.16 -9.88
CA VAL A 62 -0.40 16.43 -10.59
C VAL A 62 0.62 17.16 -9.69
N LYS A 63 0.17 17.80 -8.60
CA LYS A 63 1.02 18.52 -7.64
C LYS A 63 1.49 17.65 -6.46
N ASN A 64 1.07 16.38 -6.35
CA ASN A 64 1.32 15.52 -5.18
C ASN A 64 2.77 15.02 -5.02
N GLY A 65 3.72 15.60 -5.76
CA GLY A 65 5.15 15.49 -5.50
C GLY A 65 5.58 16.18 -4.19
N LEU A 66 6.58 17.06 -4.23
CA LEU A 66 7.17 17.75 -3.08
C LEU A 66 6.11 18.52 -2.28
N ALA A 67 5.05 19.02 -2.93
CA ALA A 67 3.96 19.71 -2.25
C ALA A 67 3.06 18.76 -1.43
N GLY A 68 2.81 17.53 -1.90
CA GLY A 68 2.07 16.52 -1.12
C GLY A 68 2.89 15.95 0.05
N ILE A 69 4.21 15.86 -0.13
CA ILE A 69 5.16 15.52 0.93
C ILE A 69 5.23 16.63 1.98
N ALA A 70 5.15 17.91 1.60
CA ALA A 70 5.27 19.05 2.50
C ALA A 70 4.11 19.11 3.53
N GLU A 71 2.89 18.70 3.17
CA GLU A 71 1.75 18.71 4.09
C GLU A 71 1.75 17.54 5.08
N SER A 72 2.11 16.34 4.63
CA SER A 72 2.03 15.12 5.45
C SER A 72 3.36 14.67 6.08
N GLY A 73 4.48 15.23 5.61
CA GLY A 73 5.84 14.81 5.98
C GLY A 73 6.24 13.43 5.47
N LYS A 74 5.41 12.78 4.64
CA LYS A 74 5.61 11.44 4.10
C LYS A 74 5.26 11.39 2.60
N PRO A 75 5.97 10.58 1.79
CA PRO A 75 5.57 10.36 0.41
C PRO A 75 4.18 9.72 0.32
N PRO A 76 3.34 10.11 -0.65
CA PRO A 76 2.03 9.49 -0.85
C PRO A 76 2.18 8.03 -1.33
N CYS A 77 1.27 7.19 -0.86
CA CYS A 77 1.13 5.80 -1.31
C CYS A 77 -0.33 5.49 -1.66
N VAL A 78 -0.55 4.80 -2.76
CA VAL A 78 -1.86 4.26 -3.14
C VAL A 78 -1.77 2.74 -3.18
N LEU A 79 -2.80 2.08 -2.66
CA LEU A 79 -2.99 0.64 -2.80
C LEU A 79 -3.96 0.38 -3.94
N THR A 80 -3.60 -0.50 -4.87
CA THR A 80 -4.51 -0.96 -5.93
C THR A 80 -4.67 -2.48 -5.86
N PHE A 81 -5.84 -2.96 -6.25
CA PHE A 81 -6.18 -4.38 -6.30
C PHE A 81 -6.79 -4.68 -7.67
N ASP A 82 -6.12 -5.54 -8.42
CA ASP A 82 -6.49 -5.80 -9.82
C ASP A 82 -7.37 -7.06 -9.92
N ASP A 83 -7.96 -7.30 -11.10
CA ASP A 83 -8.80 -8.45 -11.48
C ASP A 83 -10.16 -8.62 -10.77
N GLY A 84 -10.39 -8.02 -9.60
CA GLY A 84 -11.68 -8.07 -8.91
C GLY A 84 -12.03 -9.42 -8.30
N TRP A 85 -11.02 -10.17 -7.83
CA TRP A 85 -11.22 -11.46 -7.16
C TRP A 85 -12.04 -11.34 -5.87
N GLN A 86 -12.86 -12.36 -5.57
CA GLN A 86 -13.65 -12.43 -4.32
C GLN A 86 -12.77 -12.38 -3.06
N ASP A 87 -11.55 -12.90 -3.13
CA ASP A 87 -10.62 -12.90 -2.00
C ASP A 87 -10.22 -11.50 -1.51
N PHE A 88 -10.32 -10.47 -2.36
CA PHE A 88 -10.17 -9.10 -1.91
C PHE A 88 -11.21 -8.80 -0.82
N TYR A 89 -12.49 -9.09 -1.09
CA TYR A 89 -13.57 -8.83 -0.15
C TYR A 89 -13.47 -9.71 1.10
N GLU A 90 -13.05 -10.97 0.93
CA GLU A 90 -12.98 -11.94 2.02
C GLU A 90 -11.79 -11.70 2.97
N TYR A 91 -10.62 -11.34 2.43
CA TYR A 91 -9.38 -11.27 3.21
C TYR A 91 -8.72 -9.90 3.26
N ALA A 92 -8.69 -9.15 2.15
CA ALA A 92 -8.00 -7.84 2.12
C ALA A 92 -8.86 -6.72 2.71
N TYR A 93 -10.12 -6.60 2.30
CA TYR A 93 -11.03 -5.52 2.66
C TYR A 93 -11.26 -5.40 4.18
N PRO A 94 -11.52 -6.48 4.95
CA PRO A 94 -11.68 -6.37 6.39
C PRO A 94 -10.40 -5.87 7.08
N LEU A 95 -9.23 -6.18 6.52
CA LEU A 95 -7.95 -5.68 7.02
C LEU A 95 -7.75 -4.21 6.68
N LEU A 96 -8.09 -3.75 5.48
CA LEU A 96 -8.09 -2.32 5.15
C LEU A 96 -8.96 -1.52 6.12
N VAL A 97 -10.18 -1.98 6.38
CA VAL A 97 -11.09 -1.35 7.36
C VAL A 97 -10.48 -1.35 8.77
N LYS A 98 -9.96 -2.50 9.22
CA LYS A 98 -9.34 -2.64 10.56
C LYS A 98 -8.17 -1.68 10.76
N TYR A 99 -7.33 -1.49 9.74
CA TYR A 99 -6.16 -0.63 9.78
C TYR A 99 -6.44 0.80 9.28
N GLN A 100 -7.72 1.14 9.03
CA GLN A 100 -8.18 2.45 8.56
C GLN A 100 -7.43 2.93 7.31
N GLN A 101 -7.23 2.02 6.37
CA GLN A 101 -6.58 2.30 5.10
C GLN A 101 -7.65 2.51 4.02
N PRO A 102 -7.45 3.48 3.11
CA PRO A 102 -8.40 3.80 2.05
C PRO A 102 -8.50 2.70 0.98
#